data_AF-A0A954PWK1-F1
#
_entry.id   AF-A0A954PWK1-F1
#
_cell.length_a   1.000
_cell.length_b   1.000
_cell.length_c   1.000
_cell.angle_alpha   90.00
_cell.angle_beta   90.00
_cell.angle_gamma   90.00
#
_symmetry.space_group_name_H-M   'P 1'
#
loop_
_entity.id
_entity.type
_entity.pdbx_description
1 polymer ?
#
loop_
_entity_poly.entity_id
_entity_poly.type
_entity_poly.pdbx_seq_one_letter_code
_entity_poly.pdbx_strand_id
1 'polypeptide(L)'
;MTNADIENATEKSDPSLAATYPIPADLLALSRECRWVASAIDFEFQWIDSASKSVFRKSVDELLAEPGSRTELVSELDRESVIKRWQGLCDNGHAEYEYRLASNEGPAIWIRETAILERDDAGEARLCGTSHDISEQKHLSHSLGEAESVYRSLVESLPLCVLRKDSHGRLQYANELACDMMGVSAAAIVGKTDFDLFPADLAKKYLADDRHVMESGKLHHNIERHQDSGGKIKHVEVWKAPVHDAAGDVVGIQVMFWDVTDQKNAEHQVEYEKFLLSILLDTVPDAVYFKDTDSRFIRLSRSCARKLGLDDPRDAIGKSDADFFGRDHAKEALADERRIMETGETILTKIERETYPDREDTWCSTTKVPLRDLGGAIVGTFGISRDVSKQKRAEQELSSERDLLKTIINNVPDLIYVKDRAGRFITANAALVNLLGLNSPDDLTGKTDYDFSPPEMACNYVTDDQNVMRTGEPLLDREESHHGDDGTPLWLLTTKVPLRGQDGEVIGVVGIGHDITERKKFEKELLEAKDIADKANRAKSDFLANMSHEIRTPM
;
A
#
# COMPACT_ATOMS: atom_id res chain seq x y z
N MET A 1 -15.84 8.28 83.44
CA MET A 1 -17.07 8.19 84.25
C MET A 1 -17.76 6.88 83.88
N THR A 2 -18.13 6.12 84.89
CA THR A 2 -18.59 4.72 84.85
C THR A 2 -20.03 4.59 84.37
N ASN A 3 -20.36 3.45 83.73
CA ASN A 3 -21.67 2.99 83.25
C ASN A 3 -22.75 2.79 84.35
N ALA A 4 -22.75 3.59 85.41
CA ALA A 4 -23.66 3.44 86.55
C ALA A 4 -24.65 4.60 86.73
N ASP A 5 -24.58 5.65 85.88
CA ASP A 5 -25.45 6.82 85.97
C ASP A 5 -26.53 6.89 84.86
N ILE A 6 -26.67 5.84 84.02
CA ILE A 6 -27.58 5.82 82.86
C ILE A 6 -28.85 4.96 83.10
N GLU A 7 -28.89 4.13 84.15
CA GLU A 7 -30.02 3.21 84.40
C GLU A 7 -31.15 3.75 85.30
N ASN A 8 -31.19 5.05 85.62
CA ASN A 8 -32.22 5.63 86.48
C ASN A 8 -33.01 6.80 85.85
N ALA A 9 -33.04 6.89 84.52
CA ALA A 9 -33.81 7.90 83.79
C ALA A 9 -35.04 7.33 83.04
N THR A 10 -35.46 6.11 83.38
CA THR A 10 -36.70 5.50 82.91
C THR A 10 -37.67 5.35 84.06
N GLU A 11 -38.27 6.46 84.49
CA GLU A 11 -39.61 6.45 85.10
C GLU A 11 -40.07 7.90 85.36
N LYS A 12 -41.22 8.24 84.75
CA LYS A 12 -42.02 9.45 85.00
C LYS A 12 -41.42 10.78 84.54
N SER A 13 -41.41 10.99 83.22
CA SER A 13 -41.60 12.34 82.69
C SER A 13 -43.03 12.78 83.02
N ASP A 14 -43.18 13.59 84.06
CA ASP A 14 -44.42 14.31 84.37
C ASP A 14 -44.77 15.23 83.19
N PRO A 15 -45.94 15.07 82.52
CA PRO A 15 -46.35 15.90 81.38
C PRO A 15 -46.42 17.39 81.70
N SER A 16 -46.46 17.77 82.99
CA SER A 16 -46.54 19.17 83.43
C SER A 16 -45.23 19.96 83.29
N LEU A 17 -44.07 19.31 83.09
CA LEU A 17 -42.77 20.00 82.90
C LEU A 17 -42.59 20.61 81.49
N ALA A 18 -43.34 20.14 80.47
CA ALA A 18 -43.32 20.72 79.13
C ALA A 18 -44.01 22.10 79.07
N ALA A 19 -44.88 22.41 80.04
CA ALA A 19 -45.59 23.69 80.12
C ALA A 19 -44.74 24.84 80.70
N THR A 20 -43.55 24.57 81.26
CA THR A 20 -42.76 25.57 81.99
C THR A 20 -41.65 26.23 81.17
N TYR A 21 -41.28 25.69 80.01
CA TYR A 21 -40.30 26.29 79.09
C TYR A 21 -40.77 26.16 77.64
N PRO A 22 -41.55 27.12 77.11
CA PRO A 22 -41.92 27.10 75.70
C PRO A 22 -40.67 27.19 74.82
N ILE A 23 -40.56 26.31 73.82
CA ILE A 23 -39.50 26.39 72.81
C ILE A 23 -39.63 27.75 72.11
N PRO A 24 -38.56 28.56 72.02
CA PRO A 24 -38.64 29.87 71.36
C PRO A 24 -39.20 29.76 69.94
N ALA A 25 -40.16 30.63 69.60
CA ALA A 25 -40.81 30.62 68.29
C ALA A 25 -39.81 30.76 67.13
N ASP A 26 -38.71 31.50 67.34
CA ASP A 26 -37.62 31.65 66.37
C ASP A 26 -36.86 30.34 66.12
N LEU A 27 -36.70 29.49 67.15
CA LEU A 27 -36.07 28.17 67.00
C LEU A 27 -37.01 27.21 66.27
N LEU A 28 -38.30 27.22 66.61
CA LEU A 28 -39.33 26.44 65.90
C LEU A 28 -39.45 26.88 64.44
N ALA A 29 -39.37 28.18 64.14
CA ALA A 29 -39.40 28.69 62.77
C ALA A 29 -38.18 28.25 61.92
N LEU A 30 -37.08 27.86 62.57
CA LEU A 30 -35.90 27.27 61.93
C LEU A 30 -35.95 25.74 61.88
N SER A 31 -36.90 25.11 62.58
CA SER A 31 -37.09 23.67 62.56
C SER A 31 -37.56 23.22 61.18
N ARG A 32 -37.01 22.09 60.72
CA ARG A 32 -37.51 21.38 59.53
C ARG A 32 -38.57 20.33 59.88
N GLU A 33 -38.93 20.24 61.15
CA GLU A 33 -39.96 19.37 61.66
C GLU A 33 -41.05 20.21 62.33
N CYS A 34 -42.30 19.98 61.93
CA CYS A 34 -43.47 20.67 62.41
C CYS A 34 -44.39 19.68 63.12
N ARG A 35 -44.79 20.00 64.35
CA ARG A 35 -45.70 19.18 65.15
C ARG A 35 -47.11 19.71 65.03
N TRP A 36 -48.07 18.79 64.99
CA TRP A 36 -49.48 19.13 64.86
C TRP A 36 -50.36 18.13 65.57
N VAL A 37 -51.57 18.60 65.88
CA VAL A 37 -52.71 17.80 66.33
C VAL A 37 -53.86 18.09 65.37
N ALA A 38 -54.53 17.05 64.91
CA ALA A 38 -55.66 17.13 64.02
C ALA A 38 -56.82 16.25 64.50
N SER A 39 -58.02 16.58 64.06
CA SER A 39 -59.22 15.80 64.34
C SER A 39 -59.15 14.44 63.66
N ALA A 40 -59.56 13.37 64.36
CA ALA A 40 -59.61 12.03 63.78
C ALA A 40 -60.84 11.80 62.87
N ILE A 41 -61.77 12.77 62.79
CA ILE A 41 -63.03 12.63 62.04
C ILE A 41 -62.95 13.31 60.67
N ASP A 42 -62.57 14.59 60.65
CA ASP A 42 -62.47 15.43 59.45
C ASP A 42 -61.02 15.75 59.06
N PHE A 43 -60.03 15.29 59.84
CA PHE A 43 -58.59 15.47 59.60
C PHE A 43 -58.09 16.90 59.65
N GLU A 44 -58.92 17.85 60.11
CA GLU A 44 -58.55 19.25 60.22
C GLU A 44 -57.55 19.50 61.34
N PHE A 45 -56.58 20.40 61.10
CA PHE A 45 -55.63 20.81 62.12
C PHE A 45 -56.37 21.51 63.28
N GLN A 46 -56.19 20.99 64.49
CA GLN A 46 -56.68 21.60 65.73
C GLN A 46 -55.58 22.44 66.40
N TRP A 47 -54.33 22.04 66.20
CA TRP A 47 -53.15 22.76 66.66
C TRP A 47 -51.96 22.44 65.77
N ILE A 48 -51.11 23.43 65.53
CA ILE A 48 -49.86 23.26 64.77
C ILE A 48 -48.84 24.28 65.27
N ASP A 49 -47.58 23.87 65.38
CA ASP A 49 -46.51 24.77 65.82
C ASP A 49 -46.05 25.74 64.73
N SER A 50 -45.20 26.71 65.11
CA SER A 50 -44.72 27.76 64.22
C SER A 50 -43.72 27.28 63.16
N ALA A 51 -43.26 26.02 63.21
CA ALA A 51 -42.48 25.41 62.14
C ALA A 51 -43.34 25.11 60.90
N SER A 52 -44.66 25.27 60.97
CA SER A 52 -45.54 25.18 59.81
C SER A 52 -45.10 26.10 58.66
N LYS A 53 -44.58 27.29 58.96
CA LYS A 53 -44.11 28.22 57.93
C LYS A 53 -42.89 27.72 57.17
N SER A 54 -42.00 26.98 57.82
CA SER A 54 -40.82 26.38 57.18
C SER A 54 -41.18 25.10 56.43
N VAL A 55 -42.05 24.26 57.00
CA VAL A 55 -42.41 22.94 56.46
C VAL A 55 -43.52 23.03 55.41
N PHE A 56 -44.66 23.64 55.74
CA PHE A 56 -45.83 23.74 54.87
C PHE A 56 -45.87 25.00 54.00
N ARG A 57 -44.91 25.92 54.19
CA ARG A 57 -44.87 27.25 53.54
C ARG A 57 -46.09 28.13 53.82
N LYS A 58 -46.89 27.76 54.83
CA LYS A 58 -48.06 28.51 55.32
C LYS A 58 -47.90 28.76 56.81
N SER A 59 -48.39 29.90 57.29
CA SER A 59 -48.42 30.23 58.71
C SER A 59 -49.44 29.40 59.48
N VAL A 60 -49.29 29.33 60.81
CA VAL A 60 -50.26 28.69 61.71
C VAL A 60 -51.67 29.22 61.48
N ASP A 61 -51.82 30.54 61.37
CA ASP A 61 -53.11 31.19 61.18
C ASP A 61 -53.76 30.78 59.84
N GLU A 62 -52.99 30.70 58.75
CA GLU A 62 -53.49 30.26 57.44
C GLU A 62 -53.94 28.78 57.45
N LEU A 63 -53.25 27.93 58.20
CA LEU A 63 -53.56 26.49 58.28
C LEU A 63 -54.73 26.17 59.21
N LEU A 64 -55.05 27.05 60.17
CA LEU A 64 -56.16 26.88 61.10
C LEU A 64 -57.42 27.68 60.70
N ALA A 65 -57.31 28.65 59.79
CA ALA A 65 -58.42 29.53 59.41
C ALA A 65 -59.42 28.94 58.40
N GLU A 66 -59.04 27.92 57.62
CA GLU A 66 -59.86 27.34 56.56
C GLU A 66 -60.23 25.87 56.88
N PRO A 67 -61.45 25.59 57.35
CA PRO A 67 -61.93 24.21 57.52
C PRO A 67 -61.99 23.50 56.16
N GLY A 68 -61.24 22.41 56.01
CA GLY A 68 -61.05 21.64 54.77
C GLY A 68 -59.61 21.69 54.23
N SER A 69 -58.80 22.62 54.75
CA SER A 69 -57.52 23.03 54.16
C SER A 69 -56.48 21.92 54.17
N ARG A 70 -56.50 21.00 55.14
CA ARG A 70 -55.44 19.98 55.25
C ARG A 70 -55.41 19.02 54.05
N THR A 71 -56.58 18.58 53.58
CA THR A 71 -56.64 17.69 52.40
C THR A 71 -56.22 18.39 51.12
N GLU A 72 -56.46 19.71 51.04
CA GLU A 72 -56.09 20.56 49.91
C GLU A 72 -54.59 20.89 49.89
N LEU A 73 -53.91 20.86 51.04
CA LEU A 73 -52.44 20.95 51.11
C LEU A 73 -51.74 19.78 50.44
N VAL A 74 -52.39 18.62 50.32
CA VAL A 74 -51.82 17.46 49.64
C VAL A 74 -52.02 17.63 48.13
N SER A 75 -50.96 17.42 47.35
CA SER A 75 -50.97 17.39 45.90
C SER A 75 -52.07 16.44 45.39
N GLU A 76 -52.74 16.82 44.31
CA GLU A 76 -53.85 16.05 43.72
C GLU A 76 -53.45 14.59 43.41
N LEU A 77 -52.18 14.36 43.04
CA LEU A 77 -51.66 13.03 42.74
C LEU A 77 -51.53 12.11 43.98
N ASP A 78 -51.32 12.68 45.17
CA ASP A 78 -51.06 11.92 46.40
C ASP A 78 -52.28 11.93 47.34
N ARG A 79 -53.24 12.83 47.14
CA ARG A 79 -54.37 13.13 48.04
C ARG A 79 -55.19 11.90 48.41
N GLU A 80 -55.63 11.11 47.44
CA GLU A 80 -56.45 9.92 47.70
C GLU A 80 -55.69 8.89 48.56
N SER A 81 -54.41 8.69 48.27
CA SER A 81 -53.54 7.76 48.99
C SER A 81 -53.32 8.21 50.44
N VAL A 82 -53.04 9.50 50.64
CA VAL A 82 -52.80 10.09 51.97
C VAL A 82 -54.07 10.05 52.83
N ILE A 83 -55.24 10.42 52.27
CA ILE A 83 -56.52 10.34 52.99
C ILE A 83 -56.80 8.90 53.43
N LYS A 84 -56.52 7.91 52.57
CA LYS A 84 -56.66 6.49 52.93
C LYS A 84 -55.73 6.09 54.09
N ARG A 85 -54.51 6.66 54.15
CA ARG A 85 -53.58 6.46 55.29
C ARG A 85 -54.14 7.07 56.57
N TRP A 86 -54.71 8.28 56.50
CA TRP A 86 -55.39 8.93 57.63
C TRP A 86 -56.59 8.15 58.14
N GLN A 87 -57.42 7.61 57.24
CA GLN A 87 -58.54 6.74 57.63
C GLN A 87 -58.06 5.43 58.27
N GLY A 88 -56.98 4.83 57.76
CA GLY A 88 -56.41 3.59 58.30
C GLY A 88 -55.63 3.75 59.62
N LEU A 89 -55.33 4.98 60.05
CA LEU A 89 -54.74 5.26 61.36
C LEU A 89 -55.68 4.92 62.52
N CYS A 90 -56.99 5.02 62.29
CA CYS A 90 -58.02 4.59 63.24
C CYS A 90 -57.93 3.09 63.57
N ASP A 91 -57.43 2.28 62.65
CA ASP A 91 -57.33 0.83 62.79
C ASP A 91 -55.93 0.38 63.28
N ASN A 92 -54.86 1.06 62.84
CA ASN A 92 -53.46 0.64 63.07
C ASN A 92 -52.71 1.44 64.16
N GLY A 93 -53.28 2.55 64.64
CA GLY A 93 -52.74 3.38 65.73
C GLY A 93 -51.53 4.26 65.38
N HIS A 94 -50.79 3.95 64.30
CA HIS A 94 -49.68 4.77 63.79
C HIS A 94 -49.47 4.57 62.28
N ALA A 95 -48.87 5.57 61.61
CA ALA A 95 -48.51 5.51 60.19
C ALA A 95 -47.37 6.49 59.88
N GLU A 96 -46.52 6.09 58.94
CA GLU A 96 -45.50 6.94 58.33
C GLU A 96 -45.69 6.94 56.81
N TYR A 97 -45.69 8.12 56.19
CA TYR A 97 -45.92 8.27 54.75
C TYR A 97 -45.28 9.56 54.23
N GLU A 98 -45.04 9.59 52.92
CA GLU A 98 -44.48 10.73 52.21
C GLU A 98 -45.47 11.22 51.15
N TYR A 99 -45.57 12.54 50.98
CA TYR A 99 -46.46 13.16 49.99
C TYR A 99 -45.94 14.51 49.54
N ARG A 100 -46.45 14.99 48.39
CA ARG A 100 -46.12 16.31 47.87
C ARG A 100 -47.14 17.35 48.33
N LEU A 101 -46.70 18.56 48.64
CA LEU A 101 -47.62 19.68 48.85
C LEU A 101 -48.22 20.14 47.53
N ALA A 102 -49.47 20.60 47.58
CA ALA A 102 -50.13 21.30 46.49
C ALA A 102 -49.50 22.70 46.34
N SER A 103 -48.56 22.83 45.40
CA SER A 103 -48.02 24.11 44.97
C SER A 103 -48.28 24.29 43.47
N ASN A 104 -48.69 25.50 43.07
CA ASN A 104 -48.94 25.85 41.67
C ASN A 104 -47.69 26.41 40.96
N GLU A 105 -46.65 26.79 41.70
CA GLU A 105 -45.40 27.29 41.14
C GLU A 105 -44.18 26.78 41.93
N GLY A 106 -43.12 26.37 41.22
CA GLY A 106 -41.86 25.91 41.79
C GLY A 106 -41.69 24.37 41.88
N PRO A 107 -40.51 23.90 42.33
CA PRO A 107 -40.25 22.48 42.51
C PRO A 107 -41.16 21.88 43.59
N ALA A 108 -41.55 20.62 43.40
CA ALA A 108 -42.44 19.92 44.33
C ALA A 108 -41.82 19.82 45.73
N ILE A 109 -42.56 20.27 46.75
CA ILE A 109 -42.15 20.17 48.16
C ILE A 109 -42.61 18.82 48.69
N TRP A 110 -41.67 18.02 49.17
CA TRP A 110 -41.93 16.69 49.72
C TRP A 110 -41.97 16.73 51.24
N ILE A 111 -43.05 16.21 51.81
CA ILE A 111 -43.26 16.10 53.24
C ILE A 111 -43.28 14.62 53.63
N ARG A 112 -42.53 14.28 54.67
CA ARG A 112 -42.69 13.02 55.40
C ARG A 112 -43.50 13.29 56.66
N GLU A 113 -44.62 12.59 56.82
CA GLU A 113 -45.42 12.65 58.03
C GLU A 113 -45.35 11.34 58.81
N THR A 114 -45.14 11.47 60.12
CA THR A 114 -45.35 10.40 61.09
C THR A 114 -46.52 10.79 61.96
N ALA A 115 -47.57 9.97 61.96
CA ALA A 115 -48.81 10.24 62.68
C ALA A 115 -49.18 9.07 63.58
N ILE A 116 -49.77 9.37 64.72
CA ILE A 116 -50.31 8.42 65.69
C ILE A 116 -51.73 8.82 66.06
N LEU A 117 -52.54 7.82 66.45
CA LEU A 117 -53.85 8.05 67.03
C LEU A 117 -53.73 8.08 68.56
N GLU A 118 -54.05 9.22 69.15
CA GLU A 118 -54.11 9.41 70.59
C GLU A 118 -55.58 9.58 71.04
N ARG A 119 -55.91 9.18 72.26
CA ARG A 119 -57.22 9.45 72.87
C ARG A 119 -57.00 10.35 74.07
N ASP A 120 -57.73 11.45 74.14
CA ASP A 120 -57.66 12.35 75.29
C ASP A 120 -58.32 11.77 76.54
N ASP A 121 -58.19 12.44 77.68
CA ASP A 121 -58.75 12.01 78.97
C ASP A 121 -60.29 11.91 78.96
N ALA A 122 -60.96 12.52 77.96
CA ALA A 122 -62.41 12.44 77.73
C ALA A 122 -62.81 11.31 76.76
N GLY A 123 -61.84 10.57 76.21
CA GLY A 123 -62.03 9.45 75.29
C GLY A 123 -62.13 9.85 73.81
N GLU A 124 -61.94 11.13 73.49
CA GLU A 124 -61.99 11.67 72.13
C GLU A 124 -60.70 11.32 71.37
N ALA A 125 -60.83 10.79 70.16
CA ALA A 125 -59.68 10.40 69.34
C ALA A 125 -59.13 11.61 68.56
N ARG A 126 -57.81 11.83 68.65
CA ARG A 126 -57.07 12.87 67.93
C ARG A 126 -55.88 12.26 67.21
N LEU A 127 -55.52 12.84 66.08
CA LEU A 127 -54.32 12.49 65.35
C LEU A 127 -53.21 13.44 65.75
N CYS A 128 -52.13 12.92 66.30
CA CYS A 128 -50.94 13.69 66.64
C CYS A 128 -49.82 13.26 65.70
N GLY A 129 -49.02 14.19 65.22
CA GLY A 129 -47.94 13.83 64.32
C GLY A 129 -46.88 14.89 64.14
N THR A 130 -45.85 14.50 63.41
CA THR A 130 -44.77 15.38 62.98
C THR A 130 -44.63 15.32 61.47
N SER A 131 -44.35 16.47 60.87
CA SER A 131 -44.16 16.65 59.42
C SER A 131 -42.77 17.19 59.17
N HIS A 132 -42.02 16.54 58.30
CA HIS A 132 -40.64 16.89 57.97
C HIS A 132 -40.50 17.25 56.48
N ASP A 133 -39.90 18.41 56.17
CA ASP A 133 -39.57 18.77 54.78
C ASP A 133 -38.34 17.97 54.32
N ILE A 134 -38.58 17.01 53.43
CA ILE A 134 -37.56 16.11 52.83
C ILE A 134 -37.21 16.51 51.38
N SER A 135 -37.57 17.72 50.94
CA SER A 135 -37.38 18.15 49.55
C SER A 135 -35.91 18.15 49.14
N GLU A 136 -35.01 18.67 50.00
CA GLU A 136 -33.56 18.68 49.75
C GLU A 136 -33.01 17.25 49.58
N GLN A 137 -33.44 16.32 50.42
CA GLN A 137 -33.03 14.91 50.33
C GLN A 137 -33.51 14.27 49.02
N LYS A 138 -34.77 14.52 48.62
CA LYS A 138 -35.33 14.00 47.37
C LYS A 138 -34.62 14.59 46.15
N HIS A 139 -34.34 15.89 46.15
CA HIS A 139 -33.61 16.55 45.08
C HIS A 139 -32.18 16.01 44.95
N LEU A 140 -31.44 15.89 46.04
CA LEU A 140 -30.08 15.31 46.02
C LEU A 140 -30.09 13.86 45.51
N SER A 141 -31.04 13.04 45.99
CA SER A 141 -31.17 11.65 45.52
C SER A 141 -31.52 11.58 44.04
N HIS A 142 -32.39 12.45 43.54
CA HIS A 142 -32.77 12.51 42.13
C HIS A 142 -31.59 12.97 41.27
N SER A 143 -30.94 14.08 41.63
CA SER A 143 -29.80 14.62 40.89
C SER A 143 -28.61 13.64 40.86
N LEU A 144 -28.39 12.88 41.94
CA LEU A 144 -27.39 11.81 41.95
C LEU A 144 -27.77 10.69 40.98
N GLY A 145 -29.04 10.26 40.98
CA GLY A 145 -29.55 9.25 40.05
C GLY A 145 -29.49 9.69 38.59
N GLU A 146 -29.81 10.96 38.30
CA GLU A 146 -29.68 11.54 36.96
C GLU A 146 -28.21 11.60 36.52
N ALA A 147 -27.30 12.07 37.38
CA ALA A 147 -25.88 12.11 37.08
C ALA A 147 -25.30 10.71 36.83
N GLU A 148 -25.69 9.71 37.63
CA GLU A 148 -25.29 8.32 37.43
C GLU A 148 -25.81 7.75 36.10
N SER A 149 -27.08 8.03 35.77
CA SER A 149 -27.69 7.59 34.51
C SER A 149 -27.01 8.21 33.30
N VAL A 150 -26.75 9.53 33.33
CA VAL A 150 -26.03 10.25 32.27
C VAL A 150 -24.61 9.71 32.12
N TYR A 151 -23.89 9.50 33.23
CA TYR A 151 -22.54 8.92 33.20
C TYR A 151 -22.55 7.52 32.58
N ARG A 152 -23.47 6.65 33.01
CA ARG A 152 -23.59 5.29 32.47
C ARG A 152 -23.91 5.33 30.98
N SER A 153 -24.88 6.13 30.55
CA SER A 153 -25.23 6.27 29.14
C SER A 153 -24.07 6.79 28.29
N LEU A 154 -23.26 7.72 28.82
CA LEU A 154 -22.08 8.23 28.13
C LEU A 154 -21.05 7.11 27.93
N VAL A 155 -20.71 6.37 28.99
CA VAL A 155 -19.69 5.32 28.92
C VAL A 155 -20.13 4.12 28.07
N GLU A 156 -21.41 3.76 28.09
CA GLU A 156 -21.96 2.68 27.24
C GLU A 156 -22.02 3.06 25.75
N SER A 157 -22.18 4.35 25.43
CA SER A 157 -22.23 4.81 24.03
C SER A 157 -20.87 5.08 23.41
N LEU A 158 -19.78 5.02 24.18
CA LEU A 158 -18.42 5.16 23.65
C LEU A 158 -18.06 3.93 22.78
N PRO A 159 -17.48 4.13 21.59
CA PRO A 159 -16.98 3.04 20.75
C PRO A 159 -15.63 2.49 21.27
N LEU A 160 -15.45 2.44 22.60
CA LEU A 160 -14.23 2.05 23.29
C LEU A 160 -14.56 1.06 24.39
N CYS A 161 -13.72 0.05 24.62
CA CYS A 161 -13.84 -0.80 25.78
C CYS A 161 -13.42 -0.01 27.01
N VAL A 162 -14.28 0.12 28.02
CA VAL A 162 -13.99 0.86 29.25
C VAL A 162 -14.07 -0.09 30.44
N LEU A 163 -12.99 -0.14 31.22
CA LEU A 163 -12.90 -0.86 32.49
C LEU A 163 -12.54 0.10 33.61
N ARG A 164 -13.02 -0.17 34.82
CA ARG A 164 -12.60 0.51 36.03
C ARG A 164 -12.16 -0.50 37.06
N LYS A 165 -11.01 -0.27 37.70
CA LYS A 165 -10.50 -1.09 38.80
C LYS A 165 -10.30 -0.26 40.05
N ASP A 166 -10.42 -0.90 41.21
CA ASP A 166 -10.02 -0.33 42.49
C ASP A 166 -8.49 -0.31 42.67
N SER A 167 -8.03 0.24 43.81
CA SER A 167 -6.60 0.30 44.17
C SER A 167 -5.93 -1.06 44.37
N HIS A 168 -6.70 -2.15 44.48
CA HIS A 168 -6.22 -3.52 44.58
C HIS A 168 -6.28 -4.26 43.22
N GLY A 169 -6.64 -3.57 42.14
CA GLY A 169 -6.75 -4.13 40.80
C GLY A 169 -8.00 -4.97 40.56
N ARG A 170 -9.03 -4.89 41.42
CA ARG A 170 -10.31 -5.57 41.19
C ARG A 170 -11.20 -4.72 40.29
N LEU A 171 -11.79 -5.35 39.29
CA LEU A 171 -12.72 -4.70 38.36
C LEU A 171 -14.01 -4.30 39.10
N GLN A 172 -14.34 -3.02 39.06
CA GLN A 172 -15.57 -2.45 39.62
C GLN A 172 -16.65 -2.25 38.57
N TYR A 173 -16.24 -2.04 37.32
CA TYR A 173 -17.13 -1.76 36.20
C TYR A 173 -16.47 -2.12 34.87
N ALA A 174 -17.30 -2.53 33.92
CA ALA A 174 -16.97 -2.69 32.51
C ALA A 174 -18.20 -2.31 31.68
N ASN A 175 -18.00 -1.57 30.58
CA ASN A 175 -19.09 -1.31 29.64
C ASN A 175 -19.40 -2.57 28.79
N GLU A 176 -20.52 -2.55 28.08
CA GLU A 176 -21.00 -3.69 27.29
C GLU A 176 -19.98 -4.11 26.22
N LEU A 177 -19.37 -3.14 25.54
CA LEU A 177 -18.35 -3.39 24.52
C LEU A 177 -17.12 -4.12 25.09
N ALA A 178 -16.66 -3.74 26.29
CA ALA A 178 -15.56 -4.44 26.97
C ALA A 178 -15.95 -5.87 27.35
N CYS A 179 -17.18 -6.06 27.84
CA CYS A 179 -17.71 -7.38 28.19
C CYS A 179 -17.75 -8.32 26.97
N ASP A 180 -18.26 -7.82 25.85
CA ASP A 180 -18.33 -8.54 24.58
C ASP A 180 -16.95 -8.92 24.06
N MET A 181 -16.00 -7.97 24.08
CA MET A 181 -14.64 -8.21 23.62
C MET A 181 -13.90 -9.21 24.51
N MET A 182 -14.12 -9.19 25.83
CA MET A 182 -13.49 -10.12 26.78
C MET A 182 -14.23 -11.46 26.88
N GLY A 183 -15.45 -11.57 26.34
CA GLY A 183 -16.28 -12.77 26.42
C GLY A 183 -16.79 -13.07 27.85
N VAL A 184 -16.92 -12.04 28.70
CA VAL A 184 -17.35 -12.18 30.10
C VAL A 184 -18.48 -11.19 30.37
N SER A 185 -19.59 -11.65 30.95
CA SER A 185 -20.71 -10.76 31.29
C SER A 185 -20.34 -9.76 32.38
N ALA A 186 -20.98 -8.58 32.37
CA ALA A 186 -20.76 -7.54 33.38
C ALA A 186 -20.92 -8.06 34.82
N ALA A 187 -21.91 -8.90 35.09
CA ALA A 187 -22.10 -9.49 36.42
C ALA A 187 -20.94 -10.41 36.84
N ALA A 188 -20.31 -11.11 35.88
CA ALA A 188 -19.22 -12.02 36.14
C ALA A 188 -17.84 -11.34 36.13
N ILE A 189 -17.74 -10.09 35.70
CA ILE A 189 -16.47 -9.35 35.63
C ILE A 189 -16.18 -8.60 36.94
N VAL A 190 -17.20 -8.13 37.64
CA VAL A 190 -17.04 -7.36 38.88
C VAL A 190 -16.39 -8.22 39.96
N GLY A 191 -15.36 -7.67 40.61
CA GLY A 191 -14.58 -8.31 41.68
C GLY A 191 -13.40 -9.16 41.19
N LYS A 192 -13.35 -9.51 39.89
CA LYS A 192 -12.22 -10.22 39.27
C LYS A 192 -11.00 -9.31 39.09
N THR A 193 -9.85 -9.94 38.97
CA THR A 193 -8.56 -9.32 38.65
C THR A 193 -8.10 -9.73 37.26
N ASP A 194 -7.06 -9.08 36.72
CA ASP A 194 -6.49 -9.47 35.43
C ASP A 194 -6.01 -10.93 35.42
N PHE A 195 -5.61 -11.48 36.58
CA PHE A 195 -5.18 -12.89 36.71
C PHE A 195 -6.33 -13.88 36.52
N ASP A 196 -7.57 -13.45 36.72
CA ASP A 196 -8.76 -14.29 36.51
C ASP A 196 -9.21 -14.29 35.05
N LEU A 197 -8.72 -13.33 34.25
CA LEU A 197 -9.18 -13.07 32.87
C LEU A 197 -8.10 -13.33 31.82
N PHE A 198 -6.83 -13.20 32.18
CA PHE A 198 -5.70 -13.24 31.25
C PHE A 198 -4.61 -14.21 31.72
N PRO A 199 -3.76 -14.69 30.79
CA PRO A 199 -2.54 -15.39 31.13
C PRO A 199 -1.67 -14.65 32.15
N ALA A 200 -1.01 -15.39 33.03
CA ALA A 200 -0.33 -14.83 34.21
C ALA A 200 0.81 -13.86 33.89
N ASP A 201 1.47 -14.02 32.75
CA ASP A 201 2.49 -13.10 32.23
C ASP A 201 1.88 -11.76 31.82
N LEU A 202 0.76 -11.78 31.11
CA LEU A 202 0.05 -10.58 30.69
C LEU A 202 -0.62 -9.86 31.87
N ALA A 203 -1.23 -10.61 32.79
CA ALA A 203 -1.81 -10.06 34.02
C ALA A 203 -0.77 -9.36 34.90
N LYS A 204 0.44 -9.92 35.03
CA LYS A 204 1.56 -9.28 35.75
C LYS A 204 1.96 -7.95 35.12
N LYS A 205 2.01 -7.90 33.79
CA LYS A 205 2.31 -6.67 33.06
C LYS A 205 1.24 -5.61 33.33
N TYR A 206 -0.04 -5.96 33.17
CA TYR A 206 -1.14 -5.02 33.42
C TYR A 206 -1.13 -4.48 34.85
N LEU A 207 -0.87 -5.34 35.84
CA LEU A 207 -0.74 -4.90 37.23
C LEU A 207 0.42 -3.91 37.45
N ALA A 208 1.55 -4.12 36.76
CA ALA A 208 2.70 -3.22 36.85
C ALA A 208 2.39 -1.84 36.24
N ASP A 209 1.75 -1.83 35.07
CA ASP A 209 1.30 -0.59 34.41
C ASP A 209 0.26 0.15 35.27
N ASP A 210 -0.70 -0.58 35.84
CA ASP A 210 -1.75 -0.02 36.69
C ASP A 210 -1.14 0.62 37.94
N ARG A 211 -0.16 -0.04 38.55
CA ARG A 211 0.60 0.49 39.70
C ARG A 211 1.36 1.75 39.33
N HIS A 212 2.03 1.77 38.17
CA HIS A 212 2.76 2.94 37.72
C HIS A 212 1.84 4.16 37.53
N VAL A 213 0.64 3.97 36.97
CA VAL A 213 -0.37 5.03 36.83
C VAL A 213 -0.84 5.53 38.19
N MET A 214 -1.14 4.61 39.11
CA MET A 214 -1.59 4.98 40.46
C MET A 214 -0.52 5.75 41.25
N GLU A 215 0.76 5.33 41.16
CA GLU A 215 1.88 5.99 41.85
C GLU A 215 2.25 7.34 41.21
N SER A 216 2.20 7.44 39.88
CA SER A 216 2.58 8.66 39.16
C SER A 216 1.47 9.71 39.10
N GLY A 217 0.20 9.30 39.24
CA GLY A 217 -0.96 10.16 39.04
C GLY A 217 -1.11 10.63 37.58
N LYS A 218 -0.42 9.99 36.63
CA LYS A 218 -0.40 10.41 35.21
C LYS A 218 -1.02 9.35 34.31
N LEU A 219 -1.61 9.83 33.21
CA LEU A 219 -2.08 8.97 32.13
C LEU A 219 -0.92 8.13 31.57
N HIS A 220 -1.16 6.85 31.39
CA HIS A 220 -0.30 5.95 30.63
C HIS A 220 -0.98 5.55 29.32
N HIS A 221 -0.24 5.60 28.22
CA HIS A 221 -0.71 5.29 26.87
C HIS A 221 0.28 4.34 26.19
N ASN A 222 -0.23 3.29 25.57
CA ASN A 222 0.58 2.32 24.84
C ASN A 222 -0.21 1.66 23.71
N ILE A 223 0.48 1.16 22.68
CA ILE A 223 -0.08 0.27 21.65
C ILE A 223 0.57 -1.10 21.81
N GLU A 224 -0.26 -2.12 22.06
CA GLU A 224 0.19 -3.44 22.43
C GLU A 224 -0.19 -4.48 21.38
N ARG A 225 0.64 -5.52 21.25
CA ARG A 225 0.32 -6.67 20.40
C ARG A 225 -0.31 -7.74 21.29
N HIS A 226 -1.61 -7.96 21.11
CA HIS A 226 -2.35 -9.00 21.80
C HIS A 226 -2.61 -10.16 20.84
N GLN A 227 -2.38 -11.39 21.27
CA GLN A 227 -2.74 -12.57 20.50
C GLN A 227 -4.07 -13.10 21.02
N ASP A 228 -5.10 -13.16 20.17
CA ASP A 228 -6.40 -13.70 20.58
C ASP A 228 -6.36 -15.23 20.74
N SER A 229 -7.46 -15.81 21.25
CA SER A 229 -7.59 -17.25 21.49
C SER A 229 -7.49 -18.11 20.22
N GLY A 230 -7.68 -17.52 19.03
CA GLY A 230 -7.49 -18.15 17.73
C GLY A 230 -6.07 -18.01 17.17
N GLY A 231 -5.18 -17.34 17.90
CA GLY A 231 -3.80 -17.12 17.51
C GLY A 231 -3.56 -15.91 16.60
N LYS A 232 -4.59 -15.11 16.29
CA LYS A 232 -4.46 -13.90 15.46
C LYS A 232 -3.87 -12.77 16.30
N ILE A 233 -2.89 -12.08 15.75
CA ILE A 233 -2.28 -10.92 16.38
C ILE A 233 -3.16 -9.69 16.11
N LYS A 234 -3.55 -9.02 17.19
CA LYS A 234 -4.25 -7.74 17.20
C LYS A 234 -3.35 -6.65 17.77
N HIS A 235 -3.45 -5.46 17.22
CA HIS A 235 -2.87 -4.25 17.80
C HIS A 235 -3.96 -3.56 18.63
N VAL A 236 -3.77 -3.49 19.94
CA VAL A 236 -4.70 -2.90 20.89
C VAL A 236 -4.09 -1.63 21.44
N GLU A 237 -4.74 -0.49 21.20
CA GLU A 237 -4.35 0.77 21.82
C GLU A 237 -5.00 0.87 23.21
N VAL A 238 -4.21 1.22 24.22
CA VAL A 238 -4.61 1.20 25.64
C VAL A 238 -4.27 2.53 26.29
N TRP A 239 -5.25 3.09 26.98
CA TRP A 239 -5.16 4.30 27.79
C TRP A 239 -5.53 3.96 29.22
N LYS A 240 -4.70 4.38 30.18
CA LYS A 240 -4.89 4.12 31.61
C LYS A 240 -4.79 5.42 32.39
N ALA A 241 -5.86 5.83 33.05
CA ALA A 241 -5.95 7.07 33.81
C ALA A 241 -6.26 6.81 35.29
N PRO A 242 -5.64 7.53 36.24
CA PRO A 242 -5.98 7.41 37.65
C PRO A 242 -7.39 7.94 37.91
N VAL A 243 -8.14 7.23 38.74
CA VAL A 243 -9.47 7.65 39.19
C VAL A 243 -9.33 8.24 40.58
N HIS A 244 -9.85 9.45 40.75
CA HIS A 244 -9.79 10.17 42.01
C HIS A 244 -11.13 10.14 42.74
N ASP A 245 -11.10 10.18 44.07
CA ASP A 245 -12.28 10.45 44.87
C ASP A 245 -12.56 11.95 45.01
N ALA A 246 -13.55 12.31 45.84
CA ALA A 246 -13.92 13.70 46.10
C ALA A 246 -12.85 14.50 46.87
N ALA A 247 -11.93 13.82 47.58
CA ALA A 247 -10.81 14.46 48.26
C ALA A 247 -9.62 14.69 47.31
N GLY A 248 -9.64 14.07 46.12
CA GLY A 248 -8.57 14.13 45.13
C GLY A 248 -7.54 13.02 45.27
N ASP A 249 -7.81 12.00 46.10
CA ASP A 249 -6.92 10.86 46.29
C ASP A 249 -7.17 9.81 45.20
N VAL A 250 -6.10 9.16 44.72
CA VAL A 250 -6.20 8.10 43.72
C VAL A 250 -6.80 6.84 44.36
N VAL A 251 -8.01 6.48 43.95
CA VAL A 251 -8.77 5.32 44.46
C VAL A 251 -8.80 4.13 43.50
N GLY A 252 -8.23 4.28 42.31
CA GLY A 252 -8.17 3.21 41.32
C GLY A 252 -7.75 3.71 39.95
N ILE A 253 -8.13 2.96 38.92
CA ILE A 253 -7.73 3.22 37.53
C ILE A 253 -8.89 3.00 36.57
N GLN A 254 -8.97 3.85 35.54
CA GLN A 254 -9.85 3.68 34.40
C GLN A 254 -9.03 3.32 33.18
N VAL A 255 -9.37 2.21 32.54
CA VAL A 255 -8.69 1.68 31.37
C VAL A 255 -9.64 1.78 30.19
N MET A 256 -9.17 2.41 29.11
CA MET A 256 -9.86 2.43 27.83
C MET A 256 -9.00 1.71 26.81
N PHE A 257 -9.60 0.86 25.99
CA PHE A 257 -8.86 0.18 24.92
C PHE A 257 -9.72 -0.14 23.70
N TRP A 258 -9.08 -0.22 22.55
CA TRP A 258 -9.74 -0.55 21.29
C TRP A 258 -8.75 -1.19 20.30
N ASP A 259 -9.29 -1.89 19.31
CA ASP A 259 -8.51 -2.57 18.27
C ASP A 259 -8.15 -1.58 17.15
N VAL A 260 -6.85 -1.40 16.90
CA VAL A 260 -6.29 -0.55 15.82
C VAL A 260 -5.59 -1.38 14.74
N THR A 261 -5.83 -2.70 14.69
CA THR A 261 -5.17 -3.62 13.77
C THR A 261 -5.37 -3.23 12.31
N ASP A 262 -6.60 -2.94 11.90
CA ASP A 262 -6.91 -2.62 10.51
C ASP A 262 -6.26 -1.31 10.08
N GLN A 263 -6.27 -0.30 10.95
CA GLN A 263 -5.57 0.95 10.71
C GLN A 263 -4.05 0.73 10.57
N LYS A 264 -3.43 -0.03 11.49
CA LYS A 264 -1.99 -0.31 11.44
C LYS A 264 -1.59 -1.12 10.22
N ASN A 265 -2.41 -2.09 9.81
CA ASN A 265 -2.18 -2.87 8.60
C ASN A 265 -2.28 -1.99 7.34
N ALA A 266 -3.24 -1.07 7.28
CA ALA A 266 -3.37 -0.13 6.16
C ALA A 266 -2.18 0.85 6.10
N GLU A 267 -1.75 1.40 7.24
CA GLU A 267 -0.55 2.25 7.34
C GLU A 267 0.70 1.49 6.84
N HIS A 268 0.93 0.27 7.35
CA HIS A 268 2.04 -0.56 6.92
C HIS A 268 1.97 -0.94 5.43
N GLN A 269 0.78 -1.21 4.89
CA GLN A 269 0.61 -1.53 3.48
C GLN A 269 1.04 -0.36 2.59
N VAL A 270 0.63 0.87 2.93
CA VAL A 270 1.04 2.08 2.18
C VAL A 270 2.55 2.31 2.29
N GLU A 271 3.13 2.13 3.48
CA GLU A 271 4.59 2.24 3.68
C GLU A 271 5.35 1.18 2.88
N TYR A 272 4.85 -0.05 2.88
CA TYR A 272 5.42 -1.16 2.13
C TYR A 272 5.34 -0.93 0.62
N GLU A 273 4.22 -0.44 0.09
CA GLU A 273 4.08 -0.08 -1.33
C GLU A 273 5.02 1.07 -1.72
N LYS A 274 5.15 2.11 -0.88
CA LYS A 274 6.14 3.18 -1.10
C LYS A 274 7.57 2.65 -1.11
N PHE A 275 7.89 1.71 -0.21
CA PHE A 275 9.18 1.05 -0.14
C PHE A 275 9.48 0.22 -1.40
N LEU A 276 8.52 -0.60 -1.85
CA LEU A 276 8.65 -1.38 -3.09
C LEU A 276 8.88 -0.48 -4.31
N LEU A 277 8.10 0.61 -4.43
CA LEU A 277 8.29 1.58 -5.51
C LEU A 277 9.67 2.24 -5.45
N SER A 278 10.16 2.56 -4.25
CA SER A 278 11.51 3.13 -4.08
C SER A 278 12.60 2.15 -4.52
N ILE A 279 12.52 0.88 -4.10
CA ILE A 279 13.45 -0.16 -4.54
C ILE A 279 13.44 -0.28 -6.06
N LEU A 280 12.26 -0.35 -6.68
CA LEU A 280 12.14 -0.46 -8.13
C LEU A 280 12.85 0.70 -8.82
N LEU A 281 12.56 1.93 -8.42
CA LEU A 281 13.18 3.13 -9.01
C LEU A 281 14.69 3.25 -8.72
N ASP A 282 15.18 2.71 -7.61
CA ASP A 282 16.61 2.76 -7.29
C ASP A 282 17.43 1.68 -8.00
N THR A 283 16.82 0.55 -8.36
CA THR A 283 17.52 -0.65 -8.86
C THR A 283 17.29 -0.94 -10.34
N VAL A 284 16.20 -0.48 -10.93
CA VAL A 284 15.91 -0.74 -12.35
C VAL A 284 16.98 -0.12 -13.26
N PRO A 285 17.54 -0.89 -14.22
CA PRO A 285 18.57 -0.38 -15.12
C PRO A 285 18.01 0.57 -16.19
N ASP A 286 16.72 0.45 -16.53
CA ASP A 286 16.06 1.33 -17.48
C ASP A 286 15.77 2.71 -16.85
N ALA A 287 15.80 3.76 -17.66
CA ALA A 287 15.45 5.10 -17.20
C ALA A 287 13.92 5.18 -17.06
N VAL A 288 13.42 5.35 -15.85
CA VAL A 288 11.99 5.44 -15.54
C VAL A 288 11.72 6.85 -15.03
N TYR A 289 10.69 7.51 -15.55
CA TYR A 289 10.40 8.92 -15.22
C TYR A 289 8.90 9.21 -15.22
N PHE A 290 8.52 10.16 -14.39
CA PHE A 290 7.18 10.73 -14.28
C PHE A 290 7.30 12.23 -14.49
N LYS A 291 6.39 12.79 -15.28
CA LYS A 291 6.31 14.23 -15.55
C LYS A 291 4.90 14.75 -15.30
N ASP A 292 4.81 16.01 -14.90
CA ASP A 292 3.55 16.73 -14.78
C ASP A 292 3.00 17.21 -16.14
N THR A 293 1.92 17.98 -16.11
CA THR A 293 1.26 18.55 -17.30
C THR A 293 2.11 19.59 -18.04
N ASP A 294 3.14 20.13 -17.40
CA ASP A 294 4.08 21.09 -18.00
C ASP A 294 5.34 20.39 -18.53
N SER A 295 5.32 19.05 -18.64
CA SER A 295 6.45 18.22 -19.07
C SER A 295 7.67 18.34 -18.15
N ARG A 296 7.46 18.61 -16.86
CA ARG A 296 8.53 18.70 -15.86
C ARG A 296 8.60 17.42 -15.04
N PHE A 297 9.82 16.95 -14.74
CA PHE A 297 10.01 15.75 -13.94
C PHE A 297 9.45 15.92 -12.52
N ILE A 298 8.61 14.98 -12.08
CA ILE A 298 8.07 14.91 -10.70
C ILE A 298 8.65 13.73 -9.91
N ARG A 299 9.16 12.71 -10.61
CA ARG A 299 9.85 11.57 -10.02
C ARG A 299 10.62 10.83 -11.11
N LEU A 300 11.74 10.23 -10.78
CA LEU A 300 12.51 9.41 -11.71
C LEU A 300 13.36 8.35 -11.00
N SER A 301 13.78 7.33 -11.74
CA SER A 301 14.69 6.29 -11.28
C SER A 301 16.11 6.82 -11.13
N ARG A 302 16.91 6.13 -10.31
CA ARG A 302 18.34 6.40 -10.19
C ARG A 302 19.08 6.22 -11.51
N SER A 303 18.66 5.27 -12.33
CA SER A 303 19.21 5.09 -13.68
C SER A 303 18.90 6.30 -14.58
N CYS A 304 17.69 6.85 -14.50
CA CYS A 304 17.34 8.08 -15.23
C CYS A 304 18.20 9.27 -14.76
N ALA A 305 18.39 9.46 -13.45
CA ALA A 305 19.24 10.53 -12.92
C ALA A 305 20.68 10.45 -13.47
N ARG A 306 21.30 9.27 -13.41
CA ARG A 306 22.65 9.03 -13.96
C ARG A 306 22.70 9.29 -15.45
N LYS A 307 21.67 8.88 -16.19
CA LYS A 307 21.55 9.15 -17.62
C LYS A 307 21.54 10.66 -17.89
N LEU A 308 20.83 11.45 -17.08
CA LEU A 308 20.82 12.92 -17.16
C LEU A 308 22.12 13.58 -16.63
N GLY A 309 23.11 12.80 -16.17
CA GLY A 309 24.36 13.33 -15.62
C GLY A 309 24.24 13.81 -14.16
N LEU A 310 23.24 13.33 -13.42
CA LEU A 310 22.97 13.71 -12.04
C LEU A 310 23.28 12.56 -11.07
N ASP A 311 23.80 12.92 -9.88
CA ASP A 311 24.02 11.96 -8.79
C ASP A 311 22.74 11.66 -8.01
N ASP A 312 21.84 12.64 -7.88
CA ASP A 312 20.58 12.54 -7.15
C ASP A 312 19.37 12.77 -8.08
N PRO A 313 18.39 11.84 -8.11
CA PRO A 313 17.14 12.03 -8.84
C PRO A 313 16.38 13.32 -8.50
N ARG A 314 16.55 13.85 -7.28
CA ARG A 314 15.89 15.07 -6.82
C ARG A 314 16.34 16.31 -7.58
N ASP A 315 17.53 16.32 -8.15
CA ASP A 315 18.08 17.47 -8.88
C ASP A 315 17.44 17.68 -10.26
N ALA A 316 16.71 16.67 -10.76
CA ALA A 316 15.93 16.76 -12.00
C ALA A 316 14.49 17.26 -11.76
N ILE A 317 14.01 17.27 -10.51
CA ILE A 317 12.62 17.60 -10.20
C ILE A 317 12.31 19.05 -10.58
N GLY A 318 11.22 19.27 -11.31
CA GLY A 318 10.80 20.57 -11.83
C GLY A 318 11.50 21.00 -13.13
N LYS A 319 12.51 20.27 -13.60
CA LYS A 319 13.18 20.50 -14.89
C LYS A 319 12.51 19.69 -16.01
N SER A 320 12.81 20.05 -17.25
CA SER A 320 12.28 19.45 -18.49
C SER A 320 13.40 18.79 -19.30
N ASP A 321 13.07 18.07 -20.38
CA ASP A 321 14.10 17.49 -21.26
C ASP A 321 15.00 18.56 -21.88
N ALA A 322 14.50 19.78 -22.10
CA ALA A 322 15.27 20.88 -22.68
C ALA A 322 16.42 21.35 -21.78
N ASP A 323 16.39 21.00 -20.49
CA ASP A 323 17.46 21.32 -19.53
C ASP A 323 18.65 20.35 -19.62
N PHE A 324 18.48 19.18 -20.25
CA PHE A 324 19.47 18.10 -20.27
C PHE A 324 19.85 17.59 -21.66
N PHE A 325 18.93 17.66 -22.62
CA PHE A 325 19.10 17.12 -23.96
C PHE A 325 19.27 18.23 -25.00
N GLY A 326 19.79 17.85 -26.16
CA GLY A 326 19.88 18.69 -27.34
C GLY A 326 18.50 19.14 -27.82
N ARG A 327 18.48 20.33 -28.45
CA ARG A 327 17.24 21.03 -28.83
C ARG A 327 16.29 20.19 -29.69
N ASP A 328 16.84 19.40 -30.60
CA ASP A 328 16.05 18.59 -31.52
C ASP A 328 15.31 17.48 -30.76
N HIS A 329 16.01 16.75 -29.89
CA HIS A 329 15.40 15.71 -29.07
C HIS A 329 14.38 16.28 -28.08
N ALA A 330 14.72 17.35 -27.36
CA ALA A 330 13.82 17.97 -26.40
C ALA A 330 12.52 18.47 -27.05
N LYS A 331 12.59 18.99 -28.28
CA LYS A 331 11.41 19.43 -29.04
C LYS A 331 10.52 18.26 -29.46
N GLU A 332 11.12 17.17 -29.91
CA GLU A 332 10.39 15.95 -30.29
C GLU A 332 9.72 15.30 -29.08
N ALA A 333 10.44 15.18 -27.96
CA ALA A 333 9.91 14.63 -26.72
C ALA A 333 8.71 15.43 -26.20
N LEU A 334 8.80 16.76 -26.21
CA LEU A 334 7.70 17.64 -25.83
C LEU A 334 6.47 17.50 -26.75
N ALA A 335 6.68 17.32 -28.06
CA ALA A 335 5.59 17.11 -29.01
C ALA A 335 4.88 15.77 -28.77
N ASP A 336 5.64 14.70 -28.51
CA ASP A 336 5.11 13.40 -28.13
C ASP A 336 4.29 13.48 -26.84
N GLU A 337 4.83 14.14 -25.81
CA GLU A 337 4.17 14.27 -24.51
C GLU A 337 2.88 15.08 -24.60
N ARG A 338 2.86 16.18 -25.36
CA ARG A 338 1.63 16.94 -25.62
C ARG A 338 0.59 16.09 -26.33
N ARG A 339 0.99 15.32 -27.34
CA ARG A 339 0.07 14.40 -28.03
C ARG A 339 -0.55 13.41 -27.05
N ILE A 340 0.25 12.81 -26.17
CA ILE A 340 -0.24 11.88 -25.14
C ILE A 340 -1.21 12.58 -24.17
N MET A 341 -0.92 13.80 -23.76
CA MET A 341 -1.79 14.57 -22.86
C MET A 341 -3.13 14.95 -23.52
N GLU A 342 -3.12 15.26 -24.82
CA GLU A 342 -4.30 15.64 -25.59
C GLU A 342 -5.18 14.44 -25.98
N THR A 343 -4.58 13.33 -26.39
CA THR A 343 -5.31 12.17 -26.95
C THR A 343 -5.46 11.01 -25.97
N GLY A 344 -4.58 10.92 -24.98
CA GLY A 344 -4.45 9.74 -24.10
C GLY A 344 -3.83 8.51 -24.78
N GLU A 345 -3.36 8.61 -26.03
CA GLU A 345 -2.77 7.49 -26.75
C GLU A 345 -1.32 7.24 -26.33
N THR A 346 -1.01 5.99 -25.99
CA THR A 346 0.33 5.58 -25.57
C THR A 346 1.29 5.48 -26.75
N ILE A 347 2.55 5.86 -26.55
CA ILE A 347 3.65 5.57 -27.47
C ILE A 347 4.39 4.36 -26.92
N LEU A 348 4.54 3.30 -27.73
CA LEU A 348 5.18 2.05 -27.32
C LEU A 348 6.47 1.82 -28.12
N THR A 349 7.57 1.53 -27.42
CA THR A 349 8.82 1.03 -28.01
C THR A 349 9.34 1.87 -29.19
N LYS A 350 9.17 3.18 -29.13
CA LYS A 350 9.67 4.10 -30.16
C LYS A 350 11.20 4.18 -30.03
N ILE A 351 11.92 3.91 -31.12
CA ILE A 351 13.37 4.13 -31.15
C ILE A 351 13.61 5.61 -31.39
N GLU A 352 14.27 6.26 -30.43
CA GLU A 352 14.57 7.69 -30.44
C GLU A 352 16.09 7.88 -30.42
N ARG A 353 16.56 8.90 -31.15
CA ARG A 353 17.93 9.38 -31.03
C ARG A 353 17.95 10.51 -30.00
N GLU A 354 18.63 10.27 -28.89
CA GLU A 354 18.86 11.26 -27.84
C GLU A 354 20.10 12.04 -28.18
N THR A 355 19.91 13.32 -28.43
CA THR A 355 21.01 14.26 -28.67
C THR A 355 21.39 14.93 -27.36
N TYR A 356 22.67 15.22 -27.16
CA TYR A 356 23.16 15.89 -25.95
C TYR A 356 24.00 17.13 -26.30
N PRO A 357 24.08 18.13 -25.41
CA PRO A 357 24.92 19.31 -25.65
C PRO A 357 26.43 19.04 -25.57
N ASP A 358 26.84 18.09 -24.73
CA ASP A 358 28.21 17.93 -24.23
C ASP A 358 28.78 16.52 -24.35
N ARG A 359 28.01 15.56 -24.88
CA ARG A 359 28.42 14.16 -25.06
C ARG A 359 27.85 13.54 -26.33
N GLU A 360 28.29 12.32 -26.64
CA GLU A 360 27.80 11.57 -27.80
C GLU A 360 26.31 11.23 -27.70
N ASP A 361 25.64 11.22 -28.85
CA ASP A 361 24.25 10.81 -28.98
C ASP A 361 24.06 9.35 -28.55
N THR A 362 22.92 9.09 -27.92
CA THR A 362 22.50 7.72 -27.56
C THR A 362 21.24 7.33 -28.30
N TRP A 363 21.00 6.03 -28.41
CA TRP A 363 19.75 5.48 -28.94
C TRP A 363 18.97 4.85 -27.81
N CYS A 364 17.70 5.19 -27.69
CA CYS A 364 16.82 4.63 -26.70
C CYS A 364 15.56 4.04 -27.33
N SER A 365 15.04 2.98 -26.72
CA SER A 365 13.70 2.47 -26.99
C SER A 365 12.81 2.94 -25.86
N THR A 366 11.85 3.82 -26.19
CA THR A 366 11.03 4.53 -25.22
C THR A 366 9.56 4.15 -25.33
N THR A 367 8.95 3.90 -24.17
CA THR A 367 7.50 3.80 -24.00
C THR A 367 7.03 4.97 -23.14
N LYS A 368 6.04 5.73 -23.61
CA LYS A 368 5.43 6.88 -22.94
C LYS A 368 3.92 6.66 -22.82
N VAL A 369 3.38 6.80 -21.62
CA VAL A 369 1.96 6.57 -21.31
C VAL A 369 1.39 7.76 -20.53
N PRO A 370 0.06 8.01 -20.60
CA PRO A 370 -0.56 9.07 -19.80
C PRO A 370 -0.54 8.70 -18.32
N LEU A 371 -0.12 9.63 -17.48
CA LEU A 371 -0.25 9.54 -16.03
C LEU A 371 -1.64 10.03 -15.63
N ARG A 372 -2.44 9.18 -15.00
CA ARG A 372 -3.82 9.51 -14.59
C ARG A 372 -3.95 9.62 -13.08
N ASP A 373 -4.77 10.56 -12.61
CA ASP A 373 -5.17 10.63 -11.21
C ASP A 373 -6.22 9.57 -10.85
N LEU A 374 -6.64 9.54 -9.58
CA LEU A 374 -7.68 8.62 -9.10
C LEU A 374 -9.06 8.85 -9.74
N GLY A 375 -9.30 10.04 -10.30
CA GLY A 375 -10.51 10.38 -11.06
C GLY A 375 -10.43 9.99 -12.54
N GLY A 376 -9.28 9.50 -13.02
CA GLY A 376 -9.02 9.12 -14.40
C GLY A 376 -8.58 10.25 -15.32
N ALA A 377 -8.44 11.48 -14.81
CA ALA A 377 -7.97 12.64 -15.58
C ALA A 377 -6.46 12.52 -15.85
N ILE A 378 -6.01 12.93 -17.04
CA ILE A 378 -4.58 12.93 -17.37
C ILE A 378 -3.92 14.11 -16.65
N VAL A 379 -2.95 13.82 -15.79
CA VAL A 379 -2.21 14.78 -14.96
C VAL A 379 -0.73 14.83 -15.31
N GLY A 380 -0.34 14.25 -16.44
CA GLY A 380 1.02 14.26 -16.95
C GLY A 380 1.34 13.01 -17.75
N THR A 381 2.62 12.64 -17.78
CA THR A 381 3.10 11.45 -18.48
C THR A 381 4.04 10.62 -17.61
N PHE A 382 4.12 9.33 -17.91
CA PHE A 382 5.09 8.42 -17.34
C PHE A 382 5.77 7.66 -18.47
N GLY A 383 7.06 7.39 -18.34
CA GLY A 383 7.78 6.67 -19.37
C GLY A 383 8.92 5.82 -18.86
N ILE A 384 9.29 4.86 -19.69
CA ILE A 384 10.46 4.02 -19.54
C ILE A 384 11.28 4.09 -20.83
N SER A 385 12.57 4.37 -20.69
CA SER A 385 13.53 4.46 -21.79
C SER A 385 14.68 3.50 -21.54
N ARG A 386 14.83 2.52 -22.43
CA ARG A 386 15.94 1.56 -22.43
C ARG A 386 17.03 1.99 -23.40
N ASP A 387 18.28 2.01 -22.96
CA ASP A 387 19.42 2.24 -23.87
C ASP A 387 19.60 1.05 -24.82
N VAL A 388 19.52 1.31 -26.12
CA VAL A 388 19.72 0.33 -27.21
C VAL A 388 20.93 0.69 -28.08
N SER A 389 21.79 1.60 -27.62
CA SER A 389 22.95 2.10 -28.38
C SER A 389 23.94 1.00 -28.74
N LYS A 390 24.17 0.02 -27.84
CA LYS A 390 25.03 -1.14 -28.11
C LYS A 390 24.45 -2.01 -29.23
N GLN A 391 23.14 -2.26 -29.18
CA GLN A 391 22.45 -3.02 -30.21
C GLN A 391 22.51 -2.30 -31.56
N LYS A 392 22.25 -0.98 -31.57
CA LYS A 392 22.33 -0.17 -32.79
C LYS A 392 23.73 -0.15 -33.41
N ARG A 393 24.77 -0.03 -32.59
CA ARG A 393 26.17 -0.12 -33.07
C ARG A 393 26.48 -1.48 -33.67
N ALA A 394 26.11 -2.57 -33.00
CA ALA A 394 26.32 -3.92 -33.53
C ALA A 394 25.55 -4.15 -34.85
N GLU A 395 24.31 -3.67 -34.96
CA GLU A 395 23.54 -3.71 -36.20
C GLU A 395 24.23 -2.92 -37.33
N GLN A 396 24.75 -1.73 -37.03
CA GLN A 396 25.46 -0.88 -38.01
C GLN A 396 26.81 -1.47 -38.43
N GLU A 397 27.58 -2.00 -37.48
CA GLU A 397 28.86 -2.67 -37.74
C GLU A 397 28.66 -3.89 -38.64
N LEU A 398 27.68 -4.76 -38.31
CA LEU A 398 27.33 -5.92 -39.13
C LEU A 398 26.86 -5.52 -40.54
N SER A 399 26.07 -4.45 -40.66
CA SER A 399 25.66 -3.93 -41.97
C SER A 399 26.86 -3.44 -42.77
N SER A 400 27.75 -2.66 -42.14
CA SER A 400 28.94 -2.10 -42.79
C SER A 400 29.91 -3.19 -43.23
N GLU A 401 30.11 -4.22 -42.42
CA GLU A 401 30.93 -5.38 -42.76
C GLU A 401 30.34 -6.17 -43.93
N ARG A 402 29.01 -6.39 -43.94
CA ARG A 402 28.32 -7.04 -45.07
C ARG A 402 28.46 -6.23 -46.36
N ASP A 403 28.30 -4.92 -46.29
CA ASP A 403 28.42 -4.05 -47.46
C ASP A 403 29.86 -3.98 -47.98
N LEU A 404 30.85 -3.97 -47.08
CA LEU A 404 32.27 -4.04 -47.43
C LEU A 404 32.61 -5.38 -48.13
N LEU A 405 32.20 -6.52 -47.56
CA LEU A 405 32.44 -7.84 -48.16
C LEU A 405 31.77 -7.97 -49.52
N LYS A 406 30.51 -7.53 -49.66
CA LYS A 406 29.82 -7.49 -50.96
C LYS A 406 30.57 -6.63 -51.97
N THR A 407 31.08 -5.47 -51.55
CA THR A 407 31.84 -4.57 -52.43
C THR A 407 33.13 -5.22 -52.90
N ILE A 408 33.90 -5.85 -52.00
CA ILE A 408 35.14 -6.55 -52.36
C ILE A 408 34.84 -7.68 -53.34
N ILE A 409 33.93 -8.60 -52.99
CA ILE A 409 33.61 -9.79 -53.77
C ILE A 409 33.15 -9.42 -55.20
N ASN A 410 32.33 -8.36 -55.34
CA ASN A 410 31.81 -7.94 -56.64
C ASN A 410 32.80 -7.17 -57.52
N ASN A 411 33.91 -6.67 -56.97
CA ASN A 411 34.92 -5.92 -57.73
C ASN A 411 36.19 -6.74 -58.01
N VAL A 412 36.30 -7.97 -57.50
CA VAL A 412 37.37 -8.90 -57.85
C VAL A 412 37.08 -9.52 -59.23
N PRO A 413 38.07 -9.60 -60.14
CA PRO A 413 37.86 -10.15 -61.48
C PRO A 413 37.64 -11.66 -61.50
N ASP A 414 38.02 -12.37 -60.44
CA ASP A 414 37.83 -13.81 -60.30
C ASP A 414 36.34 -14.16 -60.22
N LEU A 415 36.00 -15.32 -60.75
CA LEU A 415 34.64 -15.85 -60.74
C LEU A 415 34.39 -16.50 -59.40
N ILE A 416 33.58 -15.88 -58.54
CA ILE A 416 33.29 -16.39 -57.20
C ILE A 416 31.84 -16.86 -57.16
N TYR A 417 31.62 -18.10 -56.72
CA TYR A 417 30.29 -18.68 -56.58
C TYR A 417 30.14 -19.55 -55.34
N VAL A 418 28.90 -19.70 -54.90
CA VAL A 418 28.52 -20.59 -53.80
C VAL A 418 27.41 -21.50 -54.29
N LYS A 419 27.51 -22.80 -54.01
CA LYS A 419 26.46 -23.79 -54.28
C LYS A 419 26.06 -24.54 -53.03
N ASP A 420 24.81 -24.98 -52.98
CA ASP A 420 24.29 -25.87 -51.94
C ASP A 420 24.74 -27.34 -52.14
N ARG A 421 24.36 -28.23 -51.21
CA ARG A 421 24.64 -29.68 -51.31
C ARG A 421 24.08 -30.34 -52.56
N ALA A 422 23.02 -29.79 -53.14
CA ALA A 422 22.40 -30.31 -54.36
C ALA A 422 23.08 -29.78 -55.63
N GLY A 423 24.14 -28.96 -55.51
CA GLY A 423 24.85 -28.35 -56.63
C GLY A 423 24.12 -27.15 -57.22
N ARG A 424 23.15 -26.58 -56.50
CA ARG A 424 22.43 -25.38 -56.95
C ARG A 424 23.16 -24.14 -56.52
N PHE A 425 23.29 -23.16 -57.41
CA PHE A 425 23.87 -21.86 -57.06
C PHE A 425 23.03 -21.15 -55.99
N ILE A 426 23.68 -20.72 -54.91
CA ILE A 426 23.11 -19.89 -53.84
C ILE A 426 23.36 -18.41 -54.13
N THR A 427 24.58 -18.08 -54.57
CA THR A 427 24.97 -16.72 -54.92
C THR A 427 26.27 -16.75 -55.74
N ALA A 428 26.55 -15.65 -56.44
CA ALA A 428 27.79 -15.43 -57.15
C ALA A 428 28.13 -13.94 -57.19
N ASN A 429 29.39 -13.62 -57.47
CA ASN A 429 29.82 -12.26 -57.68
C ASN A 429 29.47 -11.74 -59.07
N ALA A 430 29.59 -10.42 -59.26
CA ALA A 430 29.31 -9.76 -60.52
C ALA A 430 30.12 -10.34 -61.71
N ALA A 431 31.37 -10.78 -61.48
CA ALA A 431 32.20 -11.35 -62.53
C ALA A 431 31.58 -12.62 -63.15
N LEU A 432 31.12 -13.57 -62.33
CA LEU A 432 30.46 -14.78 -62.86
C LEU A 432 29.10 -14.47 -63.50
N VAL A 433 28.30 -13.59 -62.90
CA VAL A 433 27.00 -13.18 -63.47
C VAL A 433 27.18 -12.59 -64.87
N ASN A 434 28.18 -11.72 -65.04
CA ASN A 434 28.52 -11.13 -66.34
C ASN A 434 29.05 -12.16 -67.34
N LEU A 435 29.90 -13.09 -66.89
CA LEU A 435 30.42 -14.16 -67.75
C LEU A 435 29.28 -15.05 -68.29
N LEU A 436 28.29 -15.36 -67.45
CA LEU A 436 27.13 -16.16 -67.81
C LEU A 436 26.06 -15.37 -68.59
N GLY A 437 26.30 -14.09 -68.88
CA GLY A 437 25.35 -13.24 -69.61
C GLY A 437 24.05 -12.95 -68.86
N LEU A 438 24.07 -13.04 -67.52
CA LEU A 438 22.92 -12.80 -66.66
C LEU A 438 22.85 -11.32 -66.23
N ASN A 439 21.64 -10.84 -65.90
CA ASN A 439 21.45 -9.46 -65.46
C ASN A 439 21.64 -9.31 -63.94
N SER A 440 21.41 -10.37 -63.17
CA SER A 440 21.51 -10.36 -61.72
C SER A 440 21.93 -11.72 -61.14
N PRO A 441 22.53 -11.75 -59.93
CA PRO A 441 22.75 -12.99 -59.19
C PRO A 441 21.46 -13.78 -58.91
N ASP A 442 20.31 -13.09 -58.83
CA ASP A 442 19.01 -13.74 -58.59
C ASP A 442 18.61 -14.63 -59.77
N ASP A 443 19.01 -14.29 -61.01
CA ASP A 443 18.79 -15.11 -62.20
C ASP A 443 19.61 -16.41 -62.19
N LEU A 444 20.67 -16.48 -61.38
CA LEU A 444 21.53 -17.64 -61.20
C LEU A 444 21.02 -18.56 -60.07
N THR A 445 20.38 -18.00 -59.05
CA THR A 445 19.97 -18.71 -57.83
C THR A 445 19.06 -19.91 -58.15
N GLY A 446 19.40 -21.07 -57.58
CA GLY A 446 18.64 -22.32 -57.73
C GLY A 446 18.94 -23.14 -58.99
N LYS A 447 19.66 -22.57 -59.96
CA LYS A 447 20.15 -23.25 -61.18
C LYS A 447 21.42 -24.06 -60.89
N THR A 448 21.84 -24.88 -61.84
CA THR A 448 22.97 -25.81 -61.76
C THR A 448 23.93 -25.59 -62.93
N ASP A 449 25.11 -26.19 -62.91
CA ASP A 449 26.06 -26.10 -64.04
C ASP A 449 25.48 -26.59 -65.36
N TYR A 450 24.54 -27.55 -65.31
CA TYR A 450 23.86 -28.08 -66.50
C TYR A 450 22.99 -27.04 -67.22
N ASP A 451 22.61 -25.95 -66.54
CA ASP A 451 21.83 -24.87 -67.14
C ASP A 451 22.70 -23.92 -67.99
N PHE A 452 24.03 -23.97 -67.83
CA PHE A 452 24.96 -22.99 -68.42
C PHE A 452 26.15 -23.61 -69.16
N SER A 453 26.41 -24.91 -68.99
CA SER A 453 27.56 -25.59 -69.58
C SER A 453 27.15 -26.87 -70.32
N PRO A 454 27.90 -27.29 -71.36
CA PRO A 454 27.67 -28.57 -72.02
C PRO A 454 27.65 -29.75 -71.03
N PRO A 455 26.82 -30.79 -71.26
CA PRO A 455 26.61 -31.86 -70.28
C PRO A 455 27.89 -32.55 -69.78
N GLU A 456 28.88 -32.75 -70.66
CA GLU A 456 30.16 -33.37 -70.31
C GLU A 456 30.99 -32.48 -69.35
N MET A 457 30.98 -31.16 -69.57
CA MET A 457 31.69 -30.20 -68.71
C MET A 457 30.96 -29.99 -67.38
N ALA A 458 29.63 -29.82 -67.42
CA ALA A 458 28.80 -29.74 -66.23
C ALA A 458 28.97 -30.97 -65.33
N CYS A 459 29.06 -32.17 -65.91
CA CYS A 459 29.34 -33.40 -65.17
C CYS A 459 30.68 -33.37 -64.43
N ASN A 460 31.73 -32.81 -65.04
CA ASN A 460 33.03 -32.66 -64.40
C ASN A 460 32.95 -31.68 -63.22
N TYR A 461 32.29 -30.52 -63.39
CA TYR A 461 32.13 -29.55 -62.30
C TYR A 461 31.36 -30.14 -61.12
N VAL A 462 30.24 -30.82 -61.40
CA VAL A 462 29.42 -31.47 -60.38
C VAL A 462 30.20 -32.58 -59.68
N THR A 463 31.00 -33.37 -60.41
CA THR A 463 31.83 -34.42 -59.82
C THR A 463 32.87 -33.84 -58.86
N ASP A 464 33.54 -32.77 -59.27
CA ASP A 464 34.53 -32.07 -58.45
C ASP A 464 33.87 -31.44 -57.21
N ASP A 465 32.72 -30.77 -57.38
CA ASP A 465 31.94 -30.16 -56.30
C ASP A 465 31.49 -31.21 -55.28
N GLN A 466 30.95 -32.35 -55.75
CA GLN A 466 30.49 -33.45 -54.90
C GLN A 466 31.65 -34.15 -54.19
N ASN A 467 32.82 -34.26 -54.83
CA ASN A 467 34.02 -34.77 -54.18
C ASN A 467 34.45 -33.86 -53.03
N VAL A 468 34.57 -32.55 -53.26
CA VAL A 468 34.91 -31.57 -52.19
C VAL A 468 33.89 -31.63 -51.05
N MET A 469 32.61 -31.71 -51.36
CA MET A 469 31.56 -31.79 -50.34
C MET A 469 31.60 -33.09 -49.54
N ARG A 470 31.89 -34.23 -50.19
CA ARG A 470 31.93 -35.56 -49.57
C ARG A 470 33.19 -35.77 -48.73
N THR A 471 34.35 -35.36 -49.23
CA THR A 471 35.63 -35.56 -48.53
C THR A 471 35.89 -34.48 -47.50
N GLY A 472 35.36 -33.27 -47.72
CA GLY A 472 35.70 -32.08 -46.93
C GLY A 472 37.10 -31.53 -47.22
N GLU A 473 37.79 -32.07 -48.24
CA GLU A 473 39.11 -31.64 -48.69
C GLU A 473 38.98 -30.64 -49.84
N PRO A 474 39.76 -29.55 -49.85
CA PRO A 474 39.71 -28.56 -50.91
C PRO A 474 40.33 -29.09 -52.21
N LEU A 475 39.76 -28.69 -53.34
CA LEU A 475 40.36 -28.82 -54.66
C LEU A 475 41.09 -27.51 -54.98
N LEU A 476 42.40 -27.56 -55.18
CA LEU A 476 43.22 -26.38 -55.37
C LEU A 476 43.82 -26.36 -56.78
N ASP A 477 43.93 -25.17 -57.36
CA ASP A 477 44.72 -24.87 -58.57
C ASP A 477 44.43 -25.79 -59.77
N ARG A 478 43.17 -26.16 -59.97
CA ARG A 478 42.77 -26.99 -61.10
C ARG A 478 42.63 -26.15 -62.36
N GLU A 479 43.48 -26.39 -63.35
CA GLU A 479 43.36 -25.74 -64.65
C GLU A 479 42.20 -26.34 -65.46
N GLU A 480 41.26 -25.50 -65.88
CA GLU A 480 40.06 -25.88 -66.63
C GLU A 480 39.92 -24.99 -67.86
N SER A 481 39.68 -25.60 -69.03
CA SER A 481 39.42 -24.86 -70.27
C SER A 481 37.93 -24.74 -70.51
N HIS A 482 37.46 -23.50 -70.59
CA HIS A 482 36.12 -23.10 -70.93
C HIS A 482 36.11 -22.54 -72.35
N HIS A 483 35.06 -22.83 -73.12
CA HIS A 483 34.86 -22.22 -74.43
C HIS A 483 33.61 -21.36 -74.34
N GLY A 484 33.75 -20.06 -74.63
CA GLY A 484 32.58 -19.18 -74.78
C GLY A 484 31.74 -19.57 -75.99
N ASP A 485 30.52 -19.03 -76.08
CA ASP A 485 29.62 -19.22 -77.23
C ASP A 485 30.23 -18.72 -78.56
N ASP A 486 31.22 -17.83 -78.48
CA ASP A 486 32.00 -17.29 -79.60
C ASP A 486 33.21 -18.15 -80.00
N GLY A 487 33.44 -19.26 -79.28
CA GLY A 487 34.59 -20.16 -79.47
C GLY A 487 35.91 -19.62 -78.88
N THR A 488 35.89 -18.50 -78.15
CA THR A 488 37.09 -17.98 -77.50
C THR A 488 37.47 -18.86 -76.31
N PRO A 489 38.73 -19.35 -76.21
CA PRO A 489 39.17 -20.16 -75.09
C PRO A 489 39.40 -19.29 -73.85
N LEU A 490 38.71 -19.62 -72.76
CA LEU A 490 38.88 -19.08 -71.42
C LEU A 490 39.53 -20.15 -70.55
N TRP A 491 40.73 -19.90 -70.05
CA TRP A 491 41.41 -20.80 -69.12
C TRP A 491 41.21 -20.31 -67.70
N LEU A 492 40.65 -21.16 -66.85
CA LEU A 492 40.45 -20.87 -65.43
C LEU A 492 41.38 -21.72 -64.58
N LEU A 493 41.95 -21.10 -63.56
CA LEU A 493 42.57 -21.77 -62.43
C LEU A 493 41.54 -21.83 -61.30
N THR A 494 40.90 -22.98 -61.15
CA THR A 494 39.75 -23.17 -60.26
C THR A 494 40.19 -23.73 -58.92
N THR A 495 39.80 -23.05 -57.85
CA THR A 495 39.88 -23.53 -56.47
C THR A 495 38.47 -23.72 -55.92
N LYS A 496 38.20 -24.87 -55.29
CA LYS A 496 36.91 -25.19 -54.67
C LYS A 496 37.12 -25.65 -53.24
N VAL A 497 36.42 -25.01 -52.31
CA VAL A 497 36.54 -25.27 -50.87
C VAL A 497 35.18 -25.60 -50.26
N PRO A 498 35.11 -26.49 -49.26
CA PRO A 498 33.83 -26.83 -48.63
C PRO A 498 33.27 -25.65 -47.84
N LEU A 499 32.01 -25.28 -48.11
CA LEU A 499 31.28 -24.32 -47.28
C LEU A 499 30.79 -25.03 -46.02
N ARG A 500 31.14 -24.53 -44.84
CA ARG A 500 30.76 -25.13 -43.55
C ARG A 500 29.69 -24.30 -42.85
N GLY A 501 28.72 -24.98 -42.24
CA GLY A 501 27.70 -24.39 -41.38
C GLY A 501 28.22 -24.06 -39.98
N GLN A 502 27.32 -23.65 -39.08
CA GLN A 502 27.69 -23.28 -37.70
C GLN A 502 28.24 -24.46 -36.89
N ASP A 503 27.82 -25.69 -37.19
CA ASP A 503 28.25 -26.89 -36.47
C ASP A 503 29.45 -27.59 -37.14
N GLY A 504 30.07 -26.95 -38.15
CA GLY A 504 31.25 -27.44 -38.87
C GLY A 504 30.97 -28.45 -39.99
N GLU A 505 29.70 -28.81 -40.19
CA GLU A 505 29.20 -29.66 -41.26
C GLU A 505 29.31 -28.99 -42.62
N VAL A 506 29.68 -29.73 -43.67
CA VAL A 506 29.79 -29.18 -45.02
C VAL A 506 28.40 -28.97 -45.61
N ILE A 507 27.95 -27.73 -45.79
CA ILE A 507 26.62 -27.37 -46.30
C ILE A 507 26.60 -27.01 -47.79
N GLY A 508 27.77 -27.00 -48.43
CA GLY A 508 27.89 -26.63 -49.84
C GLY A 508 29.35 -26.51 -50.28
N VAL A 509 29.58 -25.80 -51.37
CA VAL A 509 30.92 -25.52 -51.92
C VAL A 509 31.03 -24.04 -52.31
N VAL A 510 32.19 -23.45 -52.07
CA VAL A 510 32.60 -22.14 -52.61
C VAL A 510 33.64 -22.40 -53.69
N GLY A 511 33.42 -21.86 -54.89
CA GLY A 511 34.36 -21.92 -55.98
C GLY A 511 34.90 -20.55 -56.36
N ILE A 512 36.18 -20.51 -56.70
CA ILE A 512 36.90 -19.33 -57.20
C ILE A 512 37.60 -19.76 -58.49
N GLY A 513 37.24 -19.16 -59.62
CA GLY A 513 37.91 -19.34 -60.91
C GLY A 513 38.72 -18.11 -61.28
N HIS A 514 40.04 -18.21 -61.29
CA HIS A 514 40.92 -17.13 -61.73
C HIS A 514 41.23 -17.26 -63.23
N ASP A 515 41.04 -16.20 -64.01
CA ASP A 515 41.35 -16.21 -65.44
C ASP A 515 42.87 -16.21 -65.67
N ILE A 516 43.38 -17.31 -66.21
CA ILE A 516 44.78 -17.51 -66.59
C ILE A 516 44.97 -17.56 -68.11
N THR A 517 44.01 -17.05 -68.88
CA THR A 517 44.03 -17.08 -70.36
C THR A 517 45.23 -16.33 -70.91
N GLU A 518 45.53 -15.13 -70.40
CA GLU A 518 46.73 -14.37 -70.81
C GLU A 518 48.00 -15.13 -70.47
N ARG A 519 48.06 -15.73 -69.28
CA ARG A 519 49.19 -16.56 -68.86
C ARG A 519 49.39 -17.75 -69.81
N LYS A 520 48.32 -18.45 -70.20
CA LYS A 520 48.41 -19.57 -71.16
C LYS A 520 48.83 -19.12 -72.56
N LYS A 521 48.40 -17.94 -73.00
CA LYS A 521 48.88 -17.34 -74.26
C LYS A 521 50.38 -17.06 -74.20
N PHE A 522 50.87 -16.43 -73.14
CA PHE A 522 52.30 -16.18 -72.95
C PHE A 522 53.12 -17.47 -72.82
N GLU A 523 52.63 -18.48 -72.10
CA GLU A 523 53.29 -19.79 -71.99
C GLU A 523 53.43 -20.45 -73.37
N LYS A 524 52.38 -20.39 -74.21
CA LYS A 524 52.40 -20.92 -75.57
C LYS A 524 53.36 -20.15 -76.48
N GLU A 525 53.29 -18.82 -76.48
CA GLU A 525 54.19 -17.96 -77.26
C GLU A 525 55.66 -18.18 -76.87
N LEU A 526 55.94 -18.32 -75.57
CA LEU A 526 57.27 -18.60 -75.06
C LEU A 526 57.75 -20.00 -75.52
N LEU A 527 56.87 -21.00 -75.50
CA LEU A 527 57.20 -22.35 -75.95
C LEU A 527 57.50 -22.37 -77.46
N GLU A 528 56.70 -21.68 -78.27
CA GLU A 528 56.92 -21.54 -79.71
C GLU A 528 58.22 -20.76 -80.00
N ALA A 529 58.47 -19.66 -79.30
CA ALA A 529 59.72 -18.91 -79.41
C ALA A 529 60.95 -19.75 -79.04
N LYS A 530 60.83 -20.59 -77.98
CA LYS A 530 61.88 -21.52 -77.58
C LYS A 530 62.13 -22.59 -78.64
N ASP A 531 61.08 -23.20 -79.20
CA ASP A 531 61.23 -24.21 -80.26
C ASP A 531 61.86 -23.62 -81.53
N ILE A 532 61.49 -22.39 -81.90
CA ILE A 532 62.11 -21.65 -83.01
C ILE A 532 63.61 -21.40 -82.71
N ALA A 533 63.94 -20.95 -81.51
CA ALA A 533 65.32 -20.70 -81.09
C ALA A 533 66.15 -22.00 -81.08
N ASP A 534 65.60 -23.10 -80.55
CA ASP A 534 66.26 -24.41 -80.52
C ASP A 534 66.50 -24.97 -81.93
N LYS A 535 65.52 -24.84 -82.84
CA LYS A 535 65.67 -25.20 -84.26
C LYS A 535 66.74 -24.35 -84.96
N ALA A 536 66.76 -23.04 -84.74
CA ALA A 536 67.78 -22.15 -85.29
C ALA A 536 69.19 -22.49 -84.76
N ASN A 537 69.30 -22.82 -83.47
CA ASN A 537 70.57 -23.18 -82.85
C ASN A 537 71.09 -24.55 -83.35
N ARG A 538 70.20 -25.52 -83.56
CA ARG A 538 70.54 -26.80 -84.21
C ARG A 538 71.00 -26.59 -85.65
N ALA A 539 70.25 -25.84 -86.46
CA ALA A 539 70.63 -25.53 -87.84
C ALA A 539 71.99 -24.83 -87.94
N LYS A 540 72.29 -23.90 -87.02
CA LYS A 540 73.61 -23.24 -86.92
C LYS A 540 74.70 -24.25 -86.57
N SER A 541 74.44 -25.16 -85.64
CA SER A 541 75.39 -26.19 -85.21
C SER A 541 75.68 -27.17 -86.34
N ASP A 542 74.66 -27.63 -87.06
CA ASP A 542 74.79 -28.52 -88.22
C ASP A 542 75.54 -27.83 -89.38
N PHE A 543 75.27 -26.54 -89.63
CA PHE A 543 76.02 -25.74 -90.61
C PHE A 543 77.51 -25.63 -90.24
N LEU A 544 77.83 -25.34 -88.97
CA LEU A 544 79.22 -25.28 -88.50
C LEU A 544 79.92 -26.64 -88.56
N ALA A 545 79.19 -27.73 -88.24
CA ALA A 545 79.71 -29.09 -88.35
C ALA A 545 80.01 -29.46 -89.81
N ASN A 546 79.10 -29.17 -90.75
CA ASN A 546 79.29 -29.42 -92.18
C ASN A 546 80.42 -28.55 -92.76
N MET A 547 80.49 -27.26 -92.43
CA MET A 547 81.61 -26.39 -92.82
C MET A 547 82.96 -26.92 -92.28
N SER A 548 82.99 -27.38 -91.03
CA SER A 548 84.20 -27.96 -90.43
C SER A 548 84.59 -29.28 -91.12
N HIS A 549 83.61 -30.07 -91.55
CA HIS A 549 83.83 -31.32 -92.29
C HIS A 549 84.34 -31.07 -93.72
N GLU A 550 83.83 -30.05 -94.43
CA GLU A 550 84.35 -29.63 -95.74
C GLU A 550 85.74 -29.01 -95.66
N ILE A 551 86.06 -28.28 -94.58
CA ILE A 551 87.40 -27.70 -94.37
C ILE A 551 88.43 -28.78 -93.98
N ARG A 552 88.03 -29.84 -93.27
CA ARG A 552 88.92 -30.93 -92.85
C ARG A 552 89.12 -32.05 -93.88
N THR A 553 88.28 -32.12 -94.91
CA THR A 553 88.38 -33.11 -95.99
C THR A 553 88.14 -32.44 -97.34
N PRO A 554 89.13 -31.73 -97.90
CA PRO A 554 88.99 -31.17 -99.24
C PRO A 554 89.35 -32.24 -100.27
N MET A 555 88.32 -32.79 -100.93
CA MET A 555 88.33 -33.82 -101.98
C MET A 555 88.93 -35.19 -101.62
#